data_AF-A0AAD4JYI0-F1
#
_entry.id   AF-A0AAD4JYI0-F1
#
_cell.length_a   1.000
_cell.length_b   1.000
_cell.length_c   1.000
_cell.angle_alpha   90.00
_cell.angle_beta   90.00
_cell.angle_gamma   90.00
#
_symmetry.space_group_name_H-M   'P 1'
#
loop_
_entity.id
_entity.type
_entity.pdbx_description
1 polymer ?
#
loop_
_entity_poly.entity_id
_entity_poly.type
_entity_poly.pdbx_seq_one_letter_code
_entity_poly.pdbx_strand_id
1 'polypeptide(L)'
;MSGRTHSTRILAIVALFFSSYIVGIYSAARASSQLLLHHERLRSLNNNNNDTTLDALDAVESGLARNGSRNPRWFPFYTIGRFSNDICQGNNLLLGRCEINGECTDNKGVAAGSCSTITSQAVCCIYQRTCGASTTNNNTYFYNSNYPAPYAGGGRCTIVVTPPDSTICQLRIDFLALSLAPPTGDGLCTTDALTISGGASAVPTICGENSGQHVYVDFNGVSPITISVATSAGYTFNRQWQFQIRMMACSSATLAPAGCLQYHMPTSGQISSFNYVSAASSALNSIGVQGTRQLASMRYGICIRKATGMCSITYSQVSSDTYSFTMTNDVGAVDPTLLATSAVQSQDCTTDYIVIPAPTQGGANMPSDRFCGLGLVATTTAAKPFVVYSVTDANEEMDISNRGFYLSYSQNACPVL
;
A
#
# COMPACT_ATOMS: atom_id res chain seq x y z
N MET A 1 9.78 56.42 -3.54
CA MET A 1 9.33 55.75 -4.78
C MET A 1 10.37 54.71 -5.20
N SER A 2 10.25 53.47 -4.74
CA SER A 2 10.86 52.27 -5.36
C SER A 2 10.39 51.06 -4.55
N GLY A 3 9.65 50.13 -5.14
CA GLY A 3 9.09 48.99 -4.40
C GLY A 3 7.91 48.30 -5.07
N ARG A 4 7.31 48.92 -6.10
CA ARG A 4 6.18 48.33 -6.86
C ARG A 4 6.58 47.55 -8.10
N THR A 5 7.88 47.43 -8.40
CA THR A 5 8.41 46.86 -9.65
C THR A 5 8.96 45.43 -9.53
N HIS A 6 9.08 44.88 -8.30
CA HIS A 6 9.62 43.52 -8.10
C HIS A 6 8.55 42.42 -8.08
N SER A 7 7.35 42.71 -7.59
CA SER A 7 6.25 41.73 -7.45
C SER A 7 5.62 41.35 -8.81
N THR A 8 5.49 42.32 -9.73
CA THR A 8 4.94 42.09 -11.07
C THR A 8 5.89 41.28 -11.97
N ARG A 9 7.20 41.33 -11.72
CA ARG A 9 8.19 40.53 -12.48
C ARG A 9 8.17 39.06 -12.07
N ILE A 10 7.89 38.74 -10.80
CA ILE A 10 7.82 37.36 -10.31
C ILE A 10 6.53 36.68 -10.81
N LEU A 11 5.39 37.38 -10.82
CA LEU A 11 4.14 36.84 -11.39
C LEU A 11 4.24 36.56 -12.89
N ALA A 12 4.93 37.42 -13.65
CA ALA A 12 5.13 37.21 -15.09
C ALA A 12 6.00 35.97 -15.38
N ILE A 13 7.02 35.71 -14.55
CA ILE A 13 7.88 34.54 -14.69
C ILE A 13 7.12 33.26 -14.35
N VAL A 14 6.32 33.24 -13.28
CA VAL A 14 5.51 32.07 -12.89
C VAL A 14 4.45 31.75 -13.96
N ALA A 15 3.82 32.75 -14.57
CA ALA A 15 2.85 32.56 -15.65
C ALA A 15 3.48 32.00 -16.94
N LEU A 16 4.70 32.44 -17.29
CA LEU A 16 5.45 31.93 -18.45
C LEU A 16 5.91 30.47 -18.23
N PHE A 17 6.34 30.11 -17.03
CA PHE A 17 6.68 28.73 -16.69
C PHE A 17 5.46 27.80 -16.72
N PHE A 18 4.30 28.24 -16.21
CA PHE A 18 3.06 27.44 -16.26
C PHE A 18 2.53 27.27 -17.70
N SER A 19 2.60 28.30 -18.54
CA SER A 19 2.18 28.22 -19.93
C SER A 19 3.07 27.27 -20.74
N SER A 20 4.39 27.31 -20.52
CA SER A 20 5.36 26.42 -21.17
C SER A 20 5.19 24.96 -20.74
N TYR A 21 4.85 24.73 -19.46
CA TYR A 21 4.59 23.41 -18.91
C TYR A 21 3.32 22.77 -19.47
N ILE A 22 2.24 23.55 -19.61
CA ILE A 22 0.97 23.07 -20.20
C ILE A 22 1.16 22.75 -21.70
N VAL A 23 1.88 23.58 -22.47
CA VAL A 23 2.17 23.30 -23.89
C VAL A 23 3.06 22.06 -24.07
N GLY A 24 3.98 21.80 -23.13
CA GLY A 24 4.81 20.59 -23.11
C GLY A 24 3.99 19.30 -22.91
N ILE A 25 2.99 19.33 -22.02
CA ILE A 25 2.10 18.18 -21.76
C ILE A 25 1.19 17.89 -22.97
N TYR A 26 0.64 18.92 -23.63
CA TYR A 26 -0.18 18.73 -24.83
C TYR A 26 0.63 18.23 -26.04
N SER A 27 1.90 18.61 -26.14
CA SER A 27 2.79 18.14 -27.22
C SER A 27 3.20 16.66 -27.05
N ALA A 28 3.41 16.22 -25.80
CA ALA A 28 3.68 14.81 -25.48
C ALA A 28 2.45 13.91 -25.73
N ALA A 29 1.23 14.40 -25.44
CA ALA A 29 0.00 13.66 -25.74
C ALA A 29 -0.25 13.49 -27.26
N ARG A 30 0.15 14.47 -28.09
CA ARG A 30 -0.03 14.42 -29.54
C ARG A 30 0.96 13.47 -30.24
N ALA A 31 2.17 13.31 -29.68
CA ALA A 31 3.16 12.34 -30.16
C ALA A 31 2.72 10.89 -29.91
N SER A 32 2.06 10.61 -28.77
CA SER A 32 1.52 9.29 -28.44
C SER A 32 0.36 8.86 -29.33
N SER A 33 -0.47 9.80 -29.79
CA SER A 33 -1.58 9.51 -30.71
C SER A 33 -1.13 9.22 -32.15
N GLN A 34 -0.01 9.79 -32.60
CA GLN A 34 0.54 9.50 -33.94
C GLN A 34 1.25 8.14 -34.01
N LEU A 35 1.79 7.63 -32.89
CA LEU A 35 2.43 6.32 -32.84
C LEU A 35 1.42 5.16 -32.96
N LEU A 36 0.20 5.34 -32.43
CA LEU A 36 -0.89 4.35 -32.54
C LEU A 36 -1.43 4.21 -33.97
N LEU A 37 -1.53 5.33 -34.71
CA LEU A 37 -1.98 5.32 -36.12
C LEU A 37 -0.97 4.67 -37.08
N HIS A 38 0.33 4.67 -36.76
CA HIS A 38 1.35 4.03 -37.59
C HIS A 38 1.42 2.50 -37.39
N HIS A 39 0.95 1.99 -36.24
CA HIS A 39 0.92 0.55 -35.96
C HIS A 39 -0.26 -0.16 -36.65
N GLU A 40 -1.40 0.51 -36.85
CA GLU A 40 -2.54 -0.05 -37.57
C GLU A 40 -2.32 -0.12 -39.09
N ARG A 41 -1.53 0.80 -39.67
CA ARG A 41 -1.24 0.81 -41.11
C ARG A 41 -0.33 -0.34 -41.56
N LEU A 42 0.49 -0.89 -40.67
CA LEU A 42 1.40 -2.01 -40.96
C LEU A 42 0.73 -3.39 -40.86
N ARG A 43 -0.46 -3.50 -40.23
CA ARG A 43 -1.23 -4.76 -40.20
C ARG A 43 -2.10 -4.98 -41.46
N SER A 44 -2.41 -3.92 -42.20
CA SER A 44 -3.23 -4.02 -43.43
C SER A 44 -2.43 -4.42 -44.68
N LEU A 45 -1.09 -4.42 -44.65
CA LEU A 45 -0.27 -4.68 -45.84
C LEU A 45 0.19 -6.13 -46.00
N ASN A 46 -0.15 -7.04 -45.07
CA ASN A 46 0.37 -8.40 -45.08
C ASN A 46 -0.66 -9.50 -45.45
N ASN A 47 -1.82 -9.12 -46.00
CA ASN A 47 -2.91 -10.06 -46.27
C ASN A 47 -3.40 -10.07 -47.73
N ASN A 48 -2.57 -9.68 -48.69
CA ASN A 48 -2.87 -9.85 -50.12
C ASN A 48 -1.66 -10.41 -50.85
N ASN A 49 -1.77 -11.64 -51.37
CA ASN A 49 -1.26 -12.17 -52.66
C ASN A 49 -0.96 -13.67 -52.59
N ASN A 50 -1.91 -14.51 -53.02
CA ASN A 50 -1.85 -15.28 -54.29
C ASN A 50 -2.85 -16.45 -54.34
N ASP A 51 -3.92 -16.23 -55.12
CA ASP A 51 -4.49 -17.05 -56.22
C ASP A 51 -3.63 -18.24 -56.74
N THR A 52 -4.12 -19.33 -57.36
CA THR A 52 -5.37 -19.62 -58.11
C THR A 52 -5.46 -21.13 -58.44
N THR A 53 -6.71 -21.65 -58.51
CA THR A 53 -7.33 -22.65 -59.42
C THR A 53 -6.61 -23.91 -59.95
N LEU A 54 -7.28 -25.08 -59.87
CA LEU A 54 -7.58 -25.95 -61.05
C LEU A 54 -8.59 -27.08 -60.75
N ASP A 55 -9.71 -26.97 -61.48
CA ASP A 55 -10.67 -27.93 -62.04
C ASP A 55 -11.15 -29.24 -61.39
N ALA A 56 -12.45 -29.41 -61.64
CA ALA A 56 -13.32 -30.53 -61.36
C ALA A 56 -13.10 -31.74 -62.30
N LEU A 57 -13.34 -32.94 -61.78
CA LEU A 57 -13.88 -34.06 -62.55
C LEU A 57 -14.87 -34.87 -61.70
N ASP A 58 -16.00 -35.16 -62.35
CA ASP A 58 -17.18 -35.86 -61.89
C ASP A 58 -17.01 -37.38 -62.05
N ALA A 59 -17.50 -38.19 -61.09
CA ALA A 59 -17.83 -39.61 -61.31
C ALA A 59 -18.70 -40.18 -60.16
N VAL A 60 -19.83 -40.72 -60.56
CA VAL A 60 -20.87 -41.45 -59.81
C VAL A 60 -20.39 -42.88 -59.48
N GLU A 61 -20.59 -43.38 -58.25
CA GLU A 61 -21.39 -44.59 -57.91
C GLU A 61 -21.27 -45.02 -56.42
N SER A 62 -22.44 -45.30 -55.83
CA SER A 62 -22.79 -46.28 -54.78
C SER A 62 -21.77 -46.84 -53.77
N GLY A 63 -22.18 -46.81 -52.50
CA GLY A 63 -22.24 -48.05 -51.69
C GLY A 63 -21.37 -48.15 -50.43
N LEU A 64 -22.07 -48.39 -49.31
CA LEU A 64 -21.66 -49.12 -48.10
C LEU A 64 -20.96 -48.36 -46.96
N ALA A 65 -21.72 -48.30 -45.87
CA ALA A 65 -21.30 -47.94 -44.52
C ALA A 65 -20.14 -48.81 -44.00
N ARG A 66 -19.15 -48.16 -43.38
CA ARG A 66 -18.34 -48.77 -42.31
C ARG A 66 -18.07 -47.77 -41.21
N ASN A 67 -18.64 -48.09 -40.05
CA ASN A 67 -18.35 -47.50 -38.75
C ASN A 67 -16.88 -47.79 -38.39
N GLY A 68 -16.11 -46.73 -38.12
CA GLY A 68 -14.67 -46.81 -37.85
C GLY A 68 -14.26 -45.79 -36.81
N SER A 69 -14.30 -46.23 -35.55
CA SER A 69 -13.63 -45.67 -34.38
C SER A 69 -12.45 -44.74 -34.73
N ARG A 70 -12.63 -43.43 -34.51
CA ARG A 70 -11.52 -42.47 -34.53
C ARG A 70 -10.80 -42.55 -33.19
N ASN A 71 -9.63 -43.22 -33.20
CA ASN A 71 -8.62 -43.12 -32.15
C ASN A 71 -8.41 -41.66 -31.74
N PRO A 72 -8.47 -41.31 -30.43
CA PRO A 72 -7.97 -40.04 -29.97
C PRO A 72 -6.46 -40.02 -30.23
N ARG A 73 -6.02 -39.08 -31.07
CA ARG A 73 -4.60 -38.79 -31.23
C ARG A 73 -4.10 -38.29 -29.88
N TRP A 74 -3.37 -39.16 -29.20
CA TRP A 74 -2.68 -38.88 -27.96
C TRP A 74 -1.58 -37.87 -28.29
N PHE A 75 -1.81 -36.60 -27.97
CA PHE A 75 -0.75 -35.59 -28.02
C PHE A 75 0.25 -35.95 -26.92
N PRO A 76 1.56 -36.09 -27.23
CA PRO A 76 2.54 -36.27 -26.18
C PRO A 76 2.56 -34.96 -25.40
N PHE A 77 2.05 -34.98 -24.18
CA PHE A 77 2.35 -33.94 -23.22
C PHE A 77 3.85 -33.99 -23.00
N TYR A 78 4.60 -33.12 -23.70
CA TYR A 78 5.91 -32.75 -23.21
C TYR A 78 5.67 -32.27 -21.80
N THR A 79 6.19 -33.02 -20.83
CA THR A 79 6.26 -32.61 -19.44
C THR A 79 7.22 -31.43 -19.46
N ILE A 80 6.69 -30.24 -19.74
CA ILE A 80 7.41 -28.99 -19.58
C ILE A 80 7.88 -29.03 -18.13
N GLY A 81 9.20 -29.18 -17.94
CA GLY A 81 9.78 -29.23 -16.62
C GLY A 81 9.24 -28.05 -15.82
N ARG A 82 8.64 -28.34 -14.66
CA ARG A 82 8.14 -27.30 -13.76
C ARG A 82 9.32 -26.40 -13.42
N PHE A 83 9.31 -25.16 -13.88
CA PHE A 83 10.23 -24.14 -13.42
C PHE A 83 9.69 -23.57 -12.11
N SER A 84 10.59 -23.04 -11.27
CA SER A 84 10.19 -22.42 -10.01
C SER A 84 9.34 -21.18 -10.30
N ASN A 85 8.19 -21.07 -9.65
CA ASN A 85 7.32 -19.91 -9.75
C ASN A 85 7.91 -18.75 -8.93
N ASP A 86 9.01 -18.18 -9.42
CA ASP A 86 9.74 -17.11 -8.77
C ASP A 86 9.06 -15.75 -8.95
N ILE A 87 9.37 -14.81 -8.07
CA ILE A 87 8.90 -13.42 -8.21
C ILE A 87 9.62 -12.78 -9.40
N CYS A 88 8.86 -12.14 -10.28
CA CYS A 88 9.37 -11.39 -11.42
C CYS A 88 8.87 -9.94 -11.35
N GLN A 89 9.53 -9.04 -12.07
CA GLN A 89 9.03 -7.68 -12.27
C GLN A 89 8.52 -7.54 -13.70
N GLY A 90 7.27 -7.12 -13.85
CA GLY A 90 6.67 -6.90 -15.16
C GLY A 90 7.09 -5.57 -15.79
N ASN A 91 6.79 -5.39 -17.07
CA ASN A 91 7.08 -4.14 -17.81
C ASN A 91 6.33 -2.91 -17.23
N ASN A 92 5.29 -3.13 -16.43
CA ASN A 92 4.54 -2.12 -15.70
C ASN A 92 5.09 -1.86 -14.28
N LEU A 93 6.29 -2.38 -13.97
CA LEU A 93 7.00 -2.26 -12.69
C LEU A 93 6.35 -2.96 -11.49
N LEU A 94 5.19 -3.61 -11.69
CA LEU A 94 4.55 -4.42 -10.67
C LEU A 94 5.27 -5.77 -10.54
N LEU A 95 5.23 -6.33 -9.33
CA LEU A 95 5.77 -7.65 -9.07
C LEU A 95 4.72 -8.69 -9.48
N GLY A 96 5.12 -9.67 -10.28
CA GLY A 96 4.31 -10.81 -10.67
C GLY A 96 4.91 -12.12 -10.18
N ARG A 97 4.34 -13.22 -10.68
CA ARG A 97 4.88 -14.57 -10.55
C ARG A 97 5.25 -15.07 -11.94
N CYS A 98 6.44 -15.65 -12.08
CA CYS A 98 6.85 -16.24 -13.34
C CYS A 98 6.06 -17.54 -13.56
N GLU A 99 5.23 -17.57 -14.61
CA GLU A 99 4.34 -18.70 -14.93
C GLU A 99 4.23 -18.89 -16.43
N ILE A 100 3.68 -20.02 -16.89
CA ILE A 100 3.39 -20.23 -18.31
C ILE A 100 2.20 -19.34 -18.70
N ASN A 101 2.24 -18.74 -19.89
CA ASN A 101 1.18 -17.84 -20.36
C ASN A 101 -0.24 -18.46 -20.33
N GLY A 102 -0.36 -19.76 -20.61
CA GLY A 102 -1.61 -20.49 -20.48
C GLY A 102 -2.15 -20.48 -19.05
N GLU A 103 -1.32 -20.85 -18.07
CA GLU A 103 -1.67 -20.84 -16.63
C GLU A 103 -2.03 -19.43 -16.15
N CYS A 104 -1.26 -18.43 -16.56
CA CYS A 104 -1.55 -17.04 -16.23
C CYS A 104 -2.93 -16.61 -16.75
N THR A 105 -3.26 -16.97 -17.98
CA THR A 105 -4.55 -16.65 -18.61
C THR A 105 -5.70 -17.40 -17.93
N ASP A 106 -5.51 -18.69 -17.64
CA ASP A 106 -6.50 -19.54 -16.97
C ASP A 106 -6.83 -19.03 -15.56
N ASN A 107 -5.84 -18.51 -14.86
CA ASN A 107 -5.99 -17.88 -13.55
C ASN A 107 -6.42 -16.40 -13.62
N LYS A 108 -6.82 -15.92 -14.81
CA LYS A 108 -7.26 -14.53 -15.06
C LYS A 108 -6.21 -13.50 -14.64
N GLY A 109 -4.93 -13.82 -14.81
CA GLY A 109 -3.81 -12.91 -14.65
C GLY A 109 -3.56 -12.12 -15.93
N VAL A 110 -2.65 -11.14 -15.84
CA VAL A 110 -2.20 -10.33 -16.97
C VAL A 110 -0.71 -10.62 -17.19
N ALA A 111 -0.37 -11.05 -18.40
CA ALA A 111 1.01 -11.26 -18.80
C ALA A 111 1.72 -9.92 -19.01
N ALA A 112 2.79 -9.67 -18.26
CA ALA A 112 3.51 -8.39 -18.23
C ALA A 112 4.99 -8.55 -18.61
N GLY A 113 5.27 -9.10 -19.78
CA GLY A 113 6.63 -9.35 -20.27
C GLY A 113 7.10 -10.78 -20.00
N SER A 114 8.26 -11.14 -20.58
CA SER A 114 8.89 -12.45 -20.35
C SER A 114 9.63 -12.46 -19.02
N CYS A 115 9.58 -13.60 -18.31
CA CYS A 115 10.30 -13.79 -17.04
C CYS A 115 11.37 -14.89 -17.11
N SER A 116 11.54 -15.56 -18.26
CA SER A 116 12.55 -16.60 -18.44
C SER A 116 13.21 -16.49 -19.80
N THR A 117 14.50 -16.82 -19.84
CA THR A 117 15.28 -16.97 -21.09
C THR A 117 15.24 -18.40 -21.64
N ILE A 118 14.77 -19.36 -20.84
CA ILE A 118 14.75 -20.79 -21.20
C ILE A 118 13.59 -21.09 -22.15
N THR A 119 12.44 -20.45 -21.94
CA THR A 119 11.24 -20.64 -22.76
C THR A 119 10.56 -19.30 -23.02
N SER A 120 10.15 -19.08 -24.26
CA SER A 120 9.38 -17.90 -24.66
C SER A 120 7.93 -17.91 -24.15
N GLN A 121 7.48 -19.03 -23.58
CA GLN A 121 6.12 -19.19 -23.06
C GLN A 121 5.98 -18.71 -21.60
N ALA A 122 7.10 -18.48 -20.90
CA ALA A 122 7.07 -18.01 -19.51
C ALA A 122 6.91 -16.50 -19.48
N VAL A 123 5.89 -16.03 -18.78
CA VAL A 123 5.51 -14.63 -18.66
C VAL A 123 5.48 -14.21 -17.19
N CYS A 124 5.74 -12.93 -16.95
CA CYS A 124 5.52 -12.37 -15.63
C CYS A 124 4.02 -12.14 -15.42
N CYS A 125 3.38 -13.06 -14.70
CA CYS A 125 1.94 -13.04 -14.47
C CYS A 125 1.58 -12.14 -13.29
N ILE A 126 0.68 -11.18 -13.51
CA ILE A 126 0.21 -10.26 -12.48
C ILE A 126 -1.28 -10.50 -12.24
N TYR A 127 -1.64 -10.80 -10.99
CA TYR A 127 -3.03 -10.96 -10.60
C TYR A 127 -3.61 -9.61 -10.23
N GLN A 128 -4.63 -9.17 -10.97
CA GLN A 128 -5.30 -7.89 -10.80
C GLN A 128 -6.78 -8.12 -10.54
N ARG A 129 -7.32 -7.50 -9.48
CA ARG A 129 -8.71 -7.69 -9.02
C ARG A 129 -9.33 -6.36 -8.61
N THR A 130 -10.65 -6.29 -8.75
CA THR A 130 -11.48 -5.14 -8.34
C THR A 130 -12.61 -5.62 -7.41
N CYS A 131 -13.53 -4.72 -7.07
CA CYS A 131 -14.63 -4.94 -6.14
C CYS A 131 -15.44 -6.21 -6.42
N GLY A 132 -15.75 -6.95 -5.36
CA GLY A 132 -16.56 -8.17 -5.39
C GLY A 132 -15.78 -9.43 -5.79
N ALA A 133 -14.48 -9.31 -6.07
CA ALA A 133 -13.66 -10.45 -6.43
C ALA A 133 -13.26 -11.31 -5.22
N SER A 134 -12.82 -12.53 -5.51
CA SER A 134 -12.04 -13.36 -4.61
C SER A 134 -10.70 -13.73 -5.24
N THR A 135 -9.72 -14.07 -4.41
CA THR A 135 -8.42 -14.55 -4.88
C THR A 135 -7.86 -15.62 -3.96
N THR A 136 -7.31 -16.67 -4.58
CA THR A 136 -6.43 -17.68 -3.96
C THR A 136 -4.98 -17.51 -4.40
N ASN A 137 -4.72 -16.58 -5.31
CA ASN A 137 -3.42 -16.38 -5.89
C ASN A 137 -2.62 -15.39 -5.05
N ASN A 138 -1.40 -15.79 -4.71
CA ASN A 138 -0.47 -14.92 -4.00
C ASN A 138 -0.04 -13.75 -4.90
N ASN A 139 0.31 -12.62 -4.28
CA ASN A 139 0.74 -11.40 -4.95
C ASN A 139 -0.34 -10.82 -5.87
N THR A 140 -1.54 -10.65 -5.32
CA THR A 140 -2.69 -10.05 -6.01
C THR A 140 -2.74 -8.55 -5.76
N TYR A 141 -2.98 -7.77 -6.81
CA TYR A 141 -3.26 -6.34 -6.71
C TYR A 141 -4.77 -6.11 -6.67
N PHE A 142 -5.23 -5.37 -5.66
CA PHE A 142 -6.63 -4.97 -5.49
C PHE A 142 -6.74 -3.44 -5.54
N TYR A 143 -7.59 -2.92 -6.41
CA TYR A 143 -7.70 -1.47 -6.63
C TYR A 143 -9.14 -1.03 -6.86
N ASN A 144 -9.38 0.28 -6.77
CA ASN A 144 -10.70 0.84 -7.07
C ASN A 144 -11.07 0.65 -8.54
N SER A 145 -12.37 0.52 -8.83
CA SER A 145 -12.86 0.53 -10.21
C SER A 145 -12.30 1.74 -10.97
N ASN A 146 -11.78 1.49 -12.18
CA ASN A 146 -11.14 2.47 -13.07
C ASN A 146 -9.81 3.08 -12.59
N TYR A 147 -9.12 2.47 -11.62
CA TYR A 147 -7.74 2.85 -11.28
C TYR A 147 -6.86 2.98 -12.54
N PRO A 148 -6.03 4.03 -12.68
CA PRO A 148 -5.61 5.01 -11.67
C PRO A 148 -6.54 6.22 -11.51
N ALA A 149 -7.71 6.27 -12.16
CA ALA A 149 -8.64 7.36 -11.95
C ALA A 149 -9.24 7.33 -10.53
N PRO A 150 -9.53 8.50 -9.92
CA PRO A 150 -10.20 8.55 -8.62
C PRO A 150 -11.59 7.92 -8.65
N TYR A 151 -11.97 7.29 -7.54
CA TYR A 151 -13.29 6.74 -7.29
C TYR A 151 -14.17 7.79 -6.58
N ALA A 152 -15.12 8.36 -7.30
CA ALA A 152 -16.05 9.35 -6.76
C ALA A 152 -17.33 8.74 -6.14
N GLY A 153 -17.52 7.42 -6.27
CA GLY A 153 -18.75 6.72 -5.86
C GLY A 153 -18.82 6.42 -4.37
N GLY A 154 -20.00 5.94 -3.95
CA GLY A 154 -20.22 5.37 -2.63
C GLY A 154 -20.54 3.88 -2.70
N GLY A 155 -20.70 3.27 -1.52
CA GLY A 155 -20.93 1.84 -1.38
C GLY A 155 -19.71 1.11 -0.83
N ARG A 156 -19.70 -0.21 -0.98
CA ARG A 156 -18.67 -1.08 -0.39
C ARG A 156 -17.97 -1.89 -1.48
N CYS A 157 -16.67 -1.73 -1.56
CA CYS A 157 -15.79 -2.48 -2.45
C CYS A 157 -15.00 -3.50 -1.62
N THR A 158 -15.22 -4.79 -1.87
CA THR A 158 -14.59 -5.87 -1.11
C THR A 158 -13.74 -6.78 -1.99
N ILE A 159 -12.75 -7.42 -1.38
CA ILE A 159 -12.08 -8.60 -1.92
C ILE A 159 -11.96 -9.66 -0.83
N VAL A 160 -12.23 -10.91 -1.19
CA VAL A 160 -12.08 -12.06 -0.29
C VAL A 160 -10.79 -12.81 -0.65
N VAL A 161 -9.89 -12.95 0.31
CA VAL A 161 -8.59 -13.58 0.15
C VAL A 161 -8.61 -14.92 0.89
N THR A 162 -8.54 -16.01 0.13
CA THR A 162 -8.57 -17.37 0.69
C THR A 162 -7.17 -17.98 0.52
N PRO A 163 -6.50 -18.42 1.59
CA PRO A 163 -5.22 -19.09 1.45
C PRO A 163 -5.43 -20.45 0.74
N PRO A 164 -4.50 -20.88 -0.15
CA PRO A 164 -4.65 -22.13 -0.88
C PRO A 164 -4.62 -23.36 0.04
N ASP A 165 -3.87 -23.30 1.13
CA ASP A 165 -3.73 -24.35 2.13
C ASP A 165 -3.23 -23.77 3.47
N SER A 166 -3.06 -24.62 4.48
CA SER A 166 -2.61 -24.24 5.82
C SER A 166 -1.10 -23.95 5.94
N THR A 167 -0.33 -24.03 4.85
CA THR A 167 1.08 -23.61 4.85
C THR A 167 1.24 -22.10 4.76
N ILE A 168 0.17 -21.38 4.44
CA ILE A 168 0.09 -19.92 4.48
C ILE A 168 -0.45 -19.48 5.84
N CYS A 169 0.35 -18.74 6.61
CA CYS A 169 -0.01 -18.32 7.96
C CYS A 169 -0.44 -16.86 8.05
N GLN A 170 0.06 -16.00 7.16
CA GLN A 170 -0.08 -14.55 7.32
C GLN A 170 -0.31 -13.86 5.99
N LEU A 171 -1.09 -12.79 6.03
CA LEU A 171 -1.36 -11.91 4.91
C LEU A 171 -0.70 -10.57 5.16
N ARG A 172 0.17 -10.15 4.26
CA ARG A 172 0.69 -8.78 4.21
C ARG A 172 -0.09 -7.99 3.16
N ILE A 173 -0.58 -6.82 3.56
CA ILE A 173 -1.30 -5.90 2.69
C ILE A 173 -0.51 -4.60 2.65
N ASP A 174 0.12 -4.29 1.52
CA ASP A 174 0.82 -3.04 1.31
C ASP A 174 -0.10 -2.02 0.63
N PHE A 175 -0.22 -0.83 1.20
CA PHE A 175 -1.04 0.27 0.69
C PHE A 175 -0.24 1.09 -0.32
N LEU A 176 -0.11 0.61 -1.56
CA LEU A 176 0.62 1.33 -2.61
C LEU A 176 -0.01 2.69 -2.91
N ALA A 177 -1.34 2.75 -2.87
CA ALA A 177 -2.10 3.98 -2.77
C ALA A 177 -3.24 3.74 -1.78
N LEU A 178 -3.49 4.69 -0.89
CA LEU A 178 -4.66 4.69 -0.03
C LEU A 178 -4.99 6.12 0.40
N SER A 179 -5.88 6.74 -0.36
CA SER A 179 -6.44 8.06 -0.08
C SER A 179 -7.95 7.94 0.01
N LEU A 180 -8.49 8.00 1.22
CA LEU A 180 -9.92 8.02 1.52
C LEU A 180 -10.30 9.37 2.13
N ALA A 181 -11.60 9.64 2.25
CA ALA A 181 -12.06 10.81 3.00
C ALA A 181 -11.42 10.82 4.41
N PRO A 182 -11.00 12.00 4.90
CA PRO A 182 -10.40 12.12 6.23
C PRO A 182 -11.39 11.72 7.33
N PRO A 183 -10.90 11.37 8.53
CA PRO A 183 -11.76 11.17 9.70
C PRO A 183 -12.50 12.47 10.08
N THR A 184 -13.45 12.36 11.02
CA THR A 184 -13.99 13.54 11.72
C THR A 184 -12.90 14.29 12.49
N GLY A 185 -13.20 15.47 13.01
CA GLY A 185 -12.26 16.20 13.88
C GLY A 185 -11.90 15.45 15.15
N ASP A 186 -12.73 14.49 15.58
CA ASP A 186 -12.46 13.56 16.69
C ASP A 186 -11.85 12.22 16.22
N GLY A 187 -11.23 12.16 15.04
CA GLY A 187 -10.49 10.98 14.60
C GLY A 187 -11.32 9.77 14.16
N LEU A 188 -12.64 9.90 13.98
CA LEU A 188 -13.52 8.78 13.62
C LEU A 188 -13.69 8.61 12.10
N CYS A 189 -13.52 7.38 11.62
CA CYS A 189 -13.69 7.00 10.21
C CYS A 189 -15.16 6.73 9.84
N THR A 190 -16.00 7.77 9.89
CA THR A 190 -17.46 7.64 9.65
C THR A 190 -17.86 7.81 8.17
N THR A 191 -17.09 8.58 7.40
CA THR A 191 -17.39 8.89 5.99
C THR A 191 -16.92 7.78 5.07
N ASP A 192 -15.64 7.44 5.18
CA ASP A 192 -15.01 6.33 4.48
C ASP A 192 -14.21 5.48 5.47
N ALA A 193 -14.09 4.19 5.19
CA ALA A 193 -13.41 3.26 6.08
C ALA A 193 -12.84 2.05 5.31
N LEU A 194 -11.56 1.77 5.54
CA LEU A 194 -10.94 0.47 5.30
C LEU A 194 -11.10 -0.40 6.54
N THR A 195 -11.67 -1.58 6.35
CA THR A 195 -11.82 -2.61 7.37
C THR A 195 -11.29 -3.94 6.85
N ILE A 196 -10.63 -4.70 7.72
CA ILE A 196 -10.09 -6.02 7.40
C ILE A 196 -10.59 -7.00 8.47
N SER A 197 -11.23 -8.08 8.04
CA SER A 197 -11.91 -9.03 8.94
C SER A 197 -11.70 -10.48 8.50
N GLY A 198 -12.06 -11.43 9.37
CA GLY A 198 -11.92 -12.88 9.14
C GLY A 198 -10.55 -13.46 9.51
N GLY A 199 -9.55 -12.61 9.78
CA GLY A 199 -8.26 -13.02 10.32
C GLY A 199 -8.30 -13.31 11.82
N ALA A 200 -7.24 -13.93 12.34
CA ALA A 200 -7.03 -14.17 13.76
C ALA A 200 -6.51 -12.92 14.52
N SER A 201 -6.06 -11.90 13.77
CA SER A 201 -5.54 -10.64 14.29
C SER A 201 -6.52 -9.51 14.00
N ALA A 202 -6.85 -8.71 15.01
CA ALA A 202 -7.76 -7.57 14.87
C ALA A 202 -7.02 -6.40 14.21
N VAL A 203 -7.62 -5.86 13.13
CA VAL A 203 -7.13 -4.67 12.44
C VAL A 203 -8.08 -3.52 12.75
N PRO A 204 -7.59 -2.38 13.25
CA PRO A 204 -8.45 -1.23 13.49
C PRO A 204 -8.97 -0.65 12.16
N THR A 205 -10.07 0.10 12.23
CA THR A 205 -10.61 0.80 11.05
C THR A 205 -9.67 1.92 10.63
N ILE A 206 -9.31 1.98 9.34
CA ILE A 206 -8.36 2.97 8.81
C ILE A 206 -9.07 3.86 7.79
N CYS A 207 -8.82 5.16 7.79
CA CYS A 207 -9.30 6.11 6.78
C CYS A 207 -8.28 7.24 6.57
N GLY A 208 -8.61 8.20 5.70
CA GLY A 208 -7.70 9.27 5.31
C GLY A 208 -6.51 8.78 4.48
N GLU A 209 -5.32 9.36 4.69
CA GLU A 209 -4.14 9.14 3.85
C GLU A 209 -3.16 8.15 4.47
N ASN A 210 -2.89 7.05 3.78
CA ASN A 210 -2.08 5.94 4.29
C ASN A 210 -1.20 5.30 3.21
N SER A 211 -0.98 5.97 2.08
CA SER A 211 -0.11 5.47 1.02
C SER A 211 1.31 5.23 1.55
N GLY A 212 1.91 4.09 1.17
CA GLY A 212 3.23 3.66 1.63
C GLY A 212 3.23 2.89 2.96
N GLN A 213 2.09 2.80 3.66
CA GLN A 213 1.97 1.97 4.86
C GLN A 213 1.56 0.52 4.52
N HIS A 214 1.57 -0.37 5.51
CA HIS A 214 1.17 -1.77 5.36
C HIS A 214 0.59 -2.33 6.65
N VAL A 215 -0.09 -3.46 6.54
CA VAL A 215 -0.54 -4.26 7.69
C VAL A 215 -0.26 -5.74 7.50
N TYR A 216 -0.09 -6.45 8.61
CA TYR A 216 -0.02 -7.91 8.68
C TYR A 216 -1.24 -8.46 9.41
N VAL A 217 -1.82 -9.53 8.86
CA VAL A 217 -3.02 -10.18 9.40
C VAL A 217 -2.83 -11.69 9.35
N ASP A 218 -2.98 -12.36 10.49
CA ASP A 218 -2.82 -13.81 10.55
C ASP A 218 -4.08 -14.53 10.05
N PHE A 219 -3.90 -15.58 9.27
CA PHE A 219 -4.98 -16.48 8.88
C PHE A 219 -5.37 -17.40 10.05
N ASN A 220 -6.66 -17.69 10.18
CA ASN A 220 -7.14 -18.74 11.08
C ASN A 220 -7.35 -20.04 10.30
N GLY A 221 -6.28 -20.84 10.16
CA GLY A 221 -6.27 -22.00 9.28
C GLY A 221 -6.48 -21.58 7.82
N VAL A 222 -7.50 -22.12 7.16
CA VAL A 222 -7.86 -21.77 5.78
C VAL A 222 -9.03 -20.79 5.68
N SER A 223 -9.38 -20.15 6.80
CA SER A 223 -10.48 -19.18 6.85
C SER A 223 -10.12 -17.94 6.02
N PRO A 224 -11.03 -17.44 5.17
CA PRO A 224 -10.72 -16.31 4.31
C PRO A 224 -10.65 -15.00 5.09
N ILE A 225 -9.78 -14.10 4.64
CA ILE A 225 -9.69 -12.71 5.11
C ILE A 225 -10.44 -11.83 4.11
N THR A 226 -11.32 -10.97 4.59
CA THR A 226 -12.03 -9.99 3.76
C THR A 226 -11.44 -8.61 3.96
N ILE A 227 -11.04 -7.97 2.86
CA ILE A 227 -10.62 -6.57 2.82
C ILE A 227 -11.79 -5.76 2.26
N SER A 228 -12.24 -4.74 2.97
CA SER A 228 -13.43 -3.96 2.63
C SER A 228 -13.17 -2.46 2.72
N VAL A 229 -13.31 -1.77 1.60
CA VAL A 229 -13.31 -0.31 1.51
C VAL A 229 -14.76 0.16 1.40
N ALA A 230 -15.27 0.82 2.43
CA ALA A 230 -16.59 1.45 2.46
C ALA A 230 -16.45 2.95 2.22
N THR A 231 -17.31 3.51 1.38
CA THR A 231 -17.22 4.90 0.93
C THR A 231 -18.61 5.54 0.90
N SER A 232 -18.69 6.84 1.19
CA SER A 232 -19.96 7.58 1.18
C SER A 232 -20.14 8.41 -0.09
N ALA A 233 -21.23 8.17 -0.82
CA ALA A 233 -21.59 8.94 -2.02
C ALA A 233 -21.95 10.41 -1.71
N GLY A 234 -22.34 10.71 -0.47
CA GLY A 234 -22.71 12.07 -0.05
C GLY A 234 -21.51 12.98 0.23
N TYR A 235 -20.29 12.44 0.19
CA TYR A 235 -19.05 13.19 0.41
C TYR A 235 -18.19 13.18 -0.85
N THR A 236 -18.06 14.35 -1.48
CA THR A 236 -17.25 14.52 -2.69
C THR A 236 -15.77 14.49 -2.33
N PHE A 237 -15.08 13.41 -2.72
CA PHE A 237 -13.66 13.22 -2.48
C PHE A 237 -13.04 12.38 -3.59
N ASN A 238 -11.79 12.68 -3.95
CA ASN A 238 -11.03 11.92 -4.93
C ASN A 238 -10.40 10.71 -4.27
N ARG A 239 -11.20 9.67 -4.03
CA ARG A 239 -10.73 8.45 -3.37
C ARG A 239 -9.86 7.64 -4.31
N GLN A 240 -8.82 7.01 -3.81
CA GLN A 240 -7.98 6.14 -4.62
C GLN A 240 -7.36 5.08 -3.73
N TRP A 241 -7.40 3.82 -4.17
CA TRP A 241 -6.68 2.76 -3.48
C TRP A 241 -6.09 1.74 -4.45
N GLN A 242 -4.90 1.27 -4.11
CA GLN A 242 -4.24 0.13 -4.71
C GLN A 242 -3.49 -0.61 -3.60
N PHE A 243 -3.89 -1.84 -3.35
CA PHE A 243 -3.25 -2.73 -2.37
C PHE A 243 -2.49 -3.83 -3.09
N GLN A 244 -1.30 -4.16 -2.58
CA GLN A 244 -0.59 -5.38 -2.93
C GLN A 244 -0.81 -6.40 -1.81
N ILE A 245 -1.45 -7.51 -2.14
CA ILE A 245 -1.85 -8.57 -1.21
C ILE A 245 -0.90 -9.74 -1.36
N ARG A 246 -0.12 -10.01 -0.32
CA ARG A 246 0.90 -11.07 -0.29
C ARG A 246 0.62 -12.07 0.82
N MET A 247 0.33 -13.29 0.40
CA MET A 247 0.23 -14.45 1.28
C MET A 247 1.64 -14.93 1.65
N MET A 248 1.86 -15.18 2.93
CA MET A 248 3.17 -15.53 3.47
C MET A 248 3.11 -16.92 4.06
N ALA A 249 4.04 -17.76 3.63
CA ALA A 249 4.21 -19.09 4.18
C ALA A 249 4.60 -19.01 5.66
N CYS A 250 4.15 -19.98 6.46
CA CYS A 250 4.48 -20.08 7.88
C CYS A 250 5.99 -20.16 8.15
N SER A 251 6.76 -20.71 7.20
CA SER A 251 8.22 -20.81 7.25
C SER A 251 8.94 -19.57 6.72
N SER A 252 8.22 -18.51 6.33
CA SER A 252 8.84 -17.31 5.76
C SER A 252 9.73 -16.60 6.78
N ALA A 253 10.97 -16.32 6.39
CA ALA A 253 11.89 -15.49 7.19
C ALA A 253 11.40 -14.04 7.36
N THR A 254 10.38 -13.64 6.59
CA THR A 254 9.80 -12.30 6.64
C THR A 254 8.47 -12.21 7.38
N LEU A 255 8.03 -13.31 8.01
CA LEU A 255 6.83 -13.33 8.83
C LEU A 255 6.92 -12.30 9.97
N ALA A 256 5.87 -11.49 10.14
CA ALA A 256 5.76 -10.59 11.28
C ALA A 256 5.53 -11.41 12.56
N PRO A 257 6.16 -11.05 13.69
CA PRO A 257 5.86 -11.69 14.97
C PRO A 257 4.37 -11.54 15.33
N ALA A 258 3.82 -12.53 16.04
CA ALA A 258 2.44 -12.49 16.49
C ALA A 258 2.17 -11.22 17.33
N GLY A 259 1.03 -10.56 17.07
CA GLY A 259 0.64 -9.31 17.74
C GLY A 259 1.20 -8.02 17.10
N CYS A 260 2.05 -8.11 16.08
CA CYS A 260 2.53 -6.96 15.33
C CYS A 260 1.59 -6.65 14.15
N LEU A 261 0.94 -5.49 14.17
CA LEU A 261 0.13 -5.05 13.01
C LEU A 261 1.03 -4.54 11.88
N GLN A 262 2.13 -3.87 12.22
CA GLN A 262 3.16 -3.45 11.28
C GLN A 262 4.47 -4.15 11.61
N TYR A 263 5.23 -4.54 10.58
CA TYR A 263 6.57 -5.10 10.73
C TYR A 263 7.55 -4.52 9.71
N HIS A 264 8.63 -3.92 10.20
CA HIS A 264 9.69 -3.30 9.41
C HIS A 264 10.99 -4.09 9.54
N MET A 265 11.61 -4.38 8.40
CA MET A 265 12.84 -5.17 8.30
C MET A 265 14.15 -4.38 8.33
N PRO A 266 14.22 -3.16 7.76
CA PRO A 266 15.46 -2.39 7.76
C PRO A 266 15.97 -2.07 9.18
N THR A 267 17.29 -1.84 9.30
CA THR A 267 17.93 -1.43 10.56
C THR A 267 17.65 0.02 10.94
N SER A 268 17.29 0.84 9.96
CA SER A 268 16.90 2.22 10.12
C SER A 268 15.79 2.56 9.14
N GLY A 269 14.94 3.50 9.49
CA GLY A 269 13.85 3.92 8.63
C GLY A 269 12.94 4.89 9.34
N GLN A 270 11.72 4.99 8.85
CA GLN A 270 10.69 5.81 9.45
C GLN A 270 9.41 4.99 9.65
N ILE A 271 8.65 5.35 10.67
CA ILE A 271 7.33 4.80 10.98
C ILE A 271 6.39 5.95 11.31
N SER A 272 5.11 5.81 11.00
CA SER A 272 4.10 6.82 11.30
C SER A 272 2.81 6.16 11.77
N SER A 273 1.99 6.92 12.48
CA SER A 273 0.60 6.53 12.72
C SER A 273 -0.17 6.45 11.41
N PHE A 274 -1.26 5.68 11.39
CA PHE A 274 -2.24 5.76 10.30
C PHE A 274 -2.79 7.20 10.20
N ASN A 275 -3.13 7.62 8.98
CA ASN A 275 -3.60 8.96 8.62
C ASN A 275 -2.63 10.12 8.92
N TYR A 276 -1.36 9.84 9.21
CA TYR A 276 -0.37 10.90 9.39
C TYR A 276 -0.09 11.64 8.08
N VAL A 277 -0.25 12.96 8.10
CA VAL A 277 0.27 13.88 7.08
C VAL A 277 0.73 15.18 7.75
N SER A 278 1.57 15.95 7.07
CA SER A 278 2.15 17.19 7.63
C SER A 278 1.14 18.35 7.75
N ALA A 279 0.04 18.35 7.01
CA ALA A 279 -1.00 19.35 7.21
C ALA A 279 -1.76 19.08 8.52
N ALA A 280 -2.32 20.10 9.18
CA ALA A 280 -3.30 19.88 10.25
C ALA A 280 -4.63 19.34 9.70
N SER A 281 -5.53 18.88 10.57
CA SER A 281 -6.90 18.55 10.17
C SER A 281 -7.65 19.82 9.73
N SER A 282 -8.47 19.71 8.69
CA SER A 282 -9.37 20.78 8.27
C SER A 282 -10.75 20.66 8.94
N ALA A 283 -11.04 19.54 9.59
CA ALA A 283 -12.28 19.33 10.32
C ALA A 283 -12.20 19.92 11.73
N LEU A 284 -13.32 20.42 12.23
CA LEU A 284 -13.46 20.80 13.63
C LEU A 284 -13.83 19.57 14.46
N ASN A 285 -13.33 19.49 15.69
CA ASN A 285 -13.74 18.47 16.67
C ASN A 285 -15.11 18.82 17.29
N SER A 286 -15.59 17.95 18.17
CA SER A 286 -16.90 18.06 18.84
C SER A 286 -17.11 19.35 19.65
N ILE A 287 -16.04 20.00 20.13
CA ILE A 287 -16.11 21.28 20.86
C ILE A 287 -15.92 22.51 19.96
N GLY A 288 -15.76 22.32 18.65
CA GLY A 288 -15.71 23.41 17.65
C GLY A 288 -14.33 24.02 17.43
N VAL A 289 -13.24 23.38 17.88
CA VAL A 289 -11.86 23.80 17.60
C VAL A 289 -11.22 22.89 16.53
N GLN A 290 -10.01 23.23 16.07
CA GLN A 290 -9.32 22.44 15.05
C GLN A 290 -9.07 21.01 15.54
N GLY A 291 -9.59 20.02 14.82
CA GLY A 291 -9.52 18.63 15.23
C GLY A 291 -8.18 17.94 14.99
N THR A 292 -8.12 16.68 15.36
CA THR A 292 -6.95 15.82 15.20
C THR A 292 -6.90 15.15 13.82
N ARG A 293 -5.72 14.69 13.43
CA ARG A 293 -5.55 13.66 12.38
C ARG A 293 -5.37 12.27 12.95
N GLN A 294 -5.09 12.13 14.24
CA GLN A 294 -5.05 10.81 14.85
C GLN A 294 -6.36 10.11 14.58
N LEU A 295 -6.25 8.82 14.29
CA LEU A 295 -7.43 8.00 14.28
C LEU A 295 -7.72 7.61 15.73
N ALA A 296 -8.96 7.78 16.15
CA ALA A 296 -9.41 7.45 17.49
C ALA A 296 -9.48 5.92 17.68
N SER A 297 -9.37 5.49 18.94
CA SER A 297 -9.53 4.10 19.39
C SER A 297 -8.53 3.11 18.76
N MET A 298 -7.29 3.55 18.56
CA MET A 298 -6.22 2.72 18.00
C MET A 298 -5.47 1.98 19.08
N ARG A 299 -5.22 0.69 18.88
CA ARG A 299 -4.34 -0.14 19.73
C ARG A 299 -3.58 -1.14 18.90
N TYR A 300 -2.33 -0.83 18.56
CA TYR A 300 -1.54 -1.72 17.69
C TYR A 300 -0.04 -1.61 17.95
N GLY A 301 0.66 -2.71 17.70
CA GLY A 301 2.13 -2.78 17.75
C GLY A 301 2.77 -2.57 16.38
N ILE A 302 3.79 -1.73 16.34
CA ILE A 302 4.72 -1.56 15.22
C ILE A 302 6.03 -2.23 15.60
N CYS A 303 6.31 -3.36 14.98
CA CYS A 303 7.49 -4.15 15.26
C CYS A 303 8.61 -3.86 14.25
N ILE A 304 9.84 -3.93 14.74
CA ILE A 304 11.04 -3.73 13.93
C ILE A 304 11.94 -4.93 14.12
N ARG A 305 12.37 -5.54 13.02
CA ARG A 305 13.26 -6.70 13.05
C ARG A 305 14.58 -6.29 13.67
N LYS A 306 14.95 -6.90 14.78
CA LYS A 306 16.31 -6.81 15.30
C LYS A 306 17.30 -7.47 14.33
N ALA A 307 18.21 -6.69 13.76
CA ALA A 307 19.29 -7.23 12.94
C ALA A 307 20.38 -7.87 13.81
N THR A 308 21.15 -8.76 13.18
CA THR A 308 22.31 -9.40 13.81
C THR A 308 23.30 -8.33 14.30
N GLY A 309 23.81 -8.48 15.52
CA GLY A 309 24.78 -7.54 16.10
C GLY A 309 24.18 -6.24 16.63
N MET A 310 22.86 -6.03 16.57
CA MET A 310 22.20 -4.85 17.14
C MET A 310 21.65 -5.15 18.54
N CYS A 311 21.80 -4.23 19.49
CA CYS A 311 21.42 -4.46 20.90
C CYS A 311 20.34 -3.53 21.43
N SER A 312 20.18 -2.36 20.83
CA SER A 312 19.13 -1.38 21.15
C SER A 312 18.62 -0.71 19.88
N ILE A 313 17.55 0.06 20.02
CA ILE A 313 16.96 0.88 18.97
C ILE A 313 16.63 2.25 19.55
N THR A 314 16.87 3.29 18.77
CA THR A 314 16.55 4.68 19.12
C THR A 314 15.46 5.18 18.19
N TYR A 315 14.43 5.80 18.78
CA TYR A 315 13.34 6.49 18.09
C TYR A 315 13.49 7.99 18.30
N SER A 316 13.29 8.78 17.25
CA SER A 316 13.31 10.23 17.33
C SER A 316 12.26 10.81 16.37
N GLN A 317 11.82 12.04 16.62
CA GLN A 317 11.09 12.79 15.61
C GLN A 317 11.91 12.93 14.32
N VAL A 318 11.21 13.06 13.20
CA VAL A 318 11.86 13.39 11.93
C VAL A 318 12.29 14.86 11.98
N SER A 319 13.54 15.14 11.62
CA SER A 319 14.09 16.50 11.71
C SER A 319 13.45 17.49 10.72
N SER A 320 12.77 16.99 9.70
CA SER A 320 12.09 17.80 8.68
C SER A 320 10.74 18.35 9.13
N ASP A 321 10.22 17.93 10.29
CA ASP A 321 8.86 18.26 10.70
C ASP A 321 8.74 18.35 12.23
N THR A 322 8.68 19.56 12.77
CA THR A 322 8.66 19.82 14.22
C THR A 322 7.40 19.31 14.91
N TYR A 323 6.28 19.16 14.20
CA TYR A 323 5.06 18.61 14.79
C TYR A 323 4.93 17.09 14.53
N SER A 324 6.02 16.41 14.18
CA SER A 324 5.99 14.97 13.87
C SER A 324 5.74 14.07 15.08
N PHE A 325 5.54 14.66 16.24
CA PHE A 325 5.00 13.99 17.40
C PHE A 325 4.08 14.97 18.12
N THR A 326 2.81 14.94 17.78
CA THR A 326 1.75 15.67 18.48
C THR A 326 0.62 14.69 18.72
N MET A 327 0.59 14.17 19.94
CA MET A 327 -0.30 13.08 20.34
C MET A 327 -1.36 13.53 21.34
N THR A 328 -1.01 14.41 22.27
CA THR A 328 -1.92 14.93 23.28
C THR A 328 -1.62 16.39 23.51
N ASN A 329 -2.63 17.18 23.90
CA ASN A 329 -2.57 18.62 24.25
C ASN A 329 -2.77 19.56 23.04
N ASP A 330 -2.80 20.87 23.30
CA ASP A 330 -3.13 21.89 22.32
C ASP A 330 -1.89 22.43 21.59
N VAL A 331 -1.75 22.08 20.30
CA VAL A 331 -0.70 22.60 19.43
C VAL A 331 -0.81 24.11 19.21
N GLY A 332 -2.03 24.65 19.17
CA GLY A 332 -2.29 26.07 18.93
C GLY A 332 -1.97 26.97 20.13
N ALA A 333 -1.89 26.41 21.33
CA ALA A 333 -1.57 27.14 22.56
C ALA A 333 -0.06 27.18 22.90
N VAL A 334 0.78 26.50 22.12
CA VAL A 334 2.21 26.36 22.39
C VAL A 334 3.04 27.16 21.39
N ASP A 335 4.11 27.80 21.87
CA ASP A 335 5.10 28.44 21.00
C ASP A 335 5.71 27.39 20.05
N PRO A 336 5.60 27.56 18.72
CA PRO A 336 6.12 26.59 17.76
C PRO A 336 7.61 26.25 17.92
N THR A 337 8.40 27.13 18.55
CA THR A 337 9.83 26.89 18.83
C THR A 337 10.07 25.85 19.93
N LEU A 338 9.06 25.56 20.77
CA LEU A 338 9.12 24.56 21.82
C LEU A 338 8.72 23.16 21.32
N LEU A 339 8.04 23.06 20.18
CA LEU A 339 7.67 21.78 19.57
C LEU A 339 8.91 20.92 19.31
N ALA A 340 8.75 19.61 19.43
CA ALA A 340 9.84 18.63 19.34
C ALA A 340 10.95 18.74 20.40
N THR A 341 10.73 19.49 21.48
CA THR A 341 11.68 19.58 22.59
C THR A 341 11.19 18.84 23.84
N SER A 342 12.09 18.67 24.81
CA SER A 342 11.74 18.12 26.12
C SER A 342 10.74 18.98 26.90
N ALA A 343 10.57 20.26 26.56
CA ALA A 343 9.67 21.16 27.27
C ALA A 343 8.19 20.80 27.10
N VAL A 344 7.86 20.08 26.03
CA VAL A 344 6.48 19.70 25.66
C VAL A 344 6.32 18.18 25.50
N GLN A 345 7.33 17.41 25.91
CA GLN A 345 7.24 15.96 26.06
C GLN A 345 6.60 15.63 27.42
N SER A 346 5.69 14.66 27.46
CA SER A 346 5.10 14.16 28.70
C SER A 346 5.28 12.64 28.86
N GLN A 347 5.25 12.21 30.13
CA GLN A 347 5.18 10.79 30.56
C GLN A 347 3.88 10.47 31.30
N ASP A 348 3.08 11.50 31.63
CA ASP A 348 1.80 11.39 32.32
C ASP A 348 0.67 11.19 31.30
N CYS A 349 0.74 10.07 30.60
CA CYS A 349 -0.07 9.82 29.42
C CYS A 349 -1.25 8.89 29.72
N THR A 350 -2.47 9.44 29.65
CA THR A 350 -3.72 8.74 29.98
C THR A 350 -4.62 8.48 28.79
N THR A 351 -4.60 9.34 27.76
CA THR A 351 -5.45 9.25 26.56
C THR A 351 -4.64 8.67 25.39
N ASP A 352 -3.81 9.52 24.79
CA ASP A 352 -3.13 9.27 23.52
C ASP A 352 -1.62 9.23 23.70
N TYR A 353 -1.00 8.10 23.35
CA TYR A 353 0.43 7.90 23.57
C TYR A 353 1.00 6.79 22.72
N ILE A 354 2.34 6.80 22.64
CA ILE A 354 3.09 5.63 22.25
C ILE A 354 3.73 4.98 23.47
N VAL A 355 3.96 3.67 23.42
CA VAL A 355 4.74 2.94 24.42
C VAL A 355 6.06 2.53 23.81
N ILE A 356 7.16 2.96 24.45
CA ILE A 356 8.53 2.51 24.17
C ILE A 356 9.01 1.78 25.43
N PRO A 357 9.10 0.43 25.42
CA PRO A 357 9.38 -0.33 26.64
C PRO A 357 10.79 -0.06 27.21
N ALA A 358 10.92 0.01 28.54
CA ALA A 358 12.20 0.25 29.23
C ALA A 358 13.07 1.35 28.57
N PRO A 359 12.53 2.58 28.41
CA PRO A 359 13.15 3.63 27.64
C PRO A 359 14.25 4.36 28.42
N THR A 360 15.23 4.85 27.68
CA THR A 360 16.31 5.70 28.16
C THR A 360 16.43 6.96 27.31
N GLN A 361 16.69 8.10 27.93
CA GLN A 361 17.03 9.36 27.27
C GLN A 361 18.30 9.93 27.89
N GLY A 362 19.29 10.30 27.08
CA GLY A 362 20.58 10.79 27.58
C GLY A 362 21.34 9.82 28.50
N GLY A 363 21.07 8.51 28.39
CA GLY A 363 21.66 7.46 29.25
C GLY A 363 20.96 7.26 30.60
N ALA A 364 19.91 8.04 30.92
CA ALA A 364 19.10 7.84 32.11
C ALA A 364 17.82 7.07 31.77
N ASN A 365 17.36 6.21 32.69
CA ASN A 365 16.06 5.54 32.59
C ASN A 365 14.94 6.57 32.76
N MET A 366 13.89 6.48 31.94
CA MET A 366 12.69 7.30 32.15
C MET A 366 11.78 6.67 33.21
N PRO A 367 10.96 7.46 33.90
CA PRO A 367 10.06 6.96 34.95
C PRO A 367 8.84 6.18 34.42
N SER A 368 8.55 6.27 33.12
CA SER A 368 7.43 5.60 32.45
C SER A 368 7.86 5.09 31.08
N ASP A 369 7.08 4.17 30.52
CA ASP A 369 7.26 3.65 29.17
C ASP A 369 6.37 4.39 28.14
N ARG A 370 5.49 5.29 28.61
CA ARG A 370 4.48 5.98 27.78
C ARG A 370 4.91 7.39 27.43
N PHE A 371 4.84 7.76 26.16
CA PHE A 371 5.20 9.10 25.66
C PHE A 371 4.01 9.73 24.95
N CYS A 372 3.72 10.98 25.30
CA CYS A 372 2.65 11.82 24.75
C CYS A 372 3.08 13.30 24.81
N GLY A 373 2.14 14.20 24.51
CA GLY A 373 2.43 15.63 24.38
C GLY A 373 2.76 16.02 22.95
N LEU A 374 3.56 17.09 22.81
CA LEU A 374 3.86 17.75 21.54
C LEU A 374 5.35 17.70 21.17
N GLY A 375 6.08 16.77 21.80
CA GLY A 375 7.49 16.53 21.54
C GLY A 375 7.94 15.17 22.04
N LEU A 376 8.96 14.63 21.38
CA LEU A 376 9.64 13.40 21.74
C LEU A 376 11.15 13.59 21.56
N VAL A 377 11.86 13.58 22.70
CA VAL A 377 13.31 13.50 22.74
C VAL A 377 13.74 12.11 22.28
N ALA A 378 14.91 12.02 21.62
CA ALA A 378 15.45 10.76 21.15
C ALA A 378 15.49 9.71 22.28
N THR A 379 14.69 8.65 22.10
CA THR A 379 14.41 7.66 23.13
C THR A 379 14.96 6.31 22.70
N THR A 380 15.82 5.72 23.53
CA THR A 380 16.49 4.45 23.24
C THR A 380 15.94 3.35 24.12
N THR A 381 15.65 2.19 23.54
CA THR A 381 15.29 0.97 24.28
C THR A 381 16.20 -0.18 23.89
N ALA A 382 16.60 -0.96 24.90
CA ALA A 382 17.28 -2.24 24.71
C ALA A 382 16.34 -3.45 24.91
N ALA A 383 15.04 -3.22 25.13
CA ALA A 383 14.04 -4.27 25.25
C ALA A 383 13.87 -5.00 23.90
N LYS A 384 13.72 -6.32 23.94
CA LYS A 384 13.47 -7.15 22.75
C LYS A 384 12.13 -7.89 22.90
N PRO A 385 11.39 -8.10 21.79
CA PRO A 385 11.63 -7.58 20.45
C PRO A 385 11.52 -6.05 20.39
N PHE A 386 12.08 -5.42 19.35
CA PHE A 386 11.90 -3.98 19.16
C PHE A 386 10.48 -3.69 18.69
N VAL A 387 9.73 -2.96 19.52
CA VAL A 387 8.32 -2.65 19.29
C VAL A 387 7.99 -1.28 19.83
N VAL A 388 7.13 -0.55 19.12
CA VAL A 388 6.41 0.63 19.60
C VAL A 388 4.93 0.29 19.59
N TYR A 389 4.21 0.54 20.67
CA TYR A 389 2.76 0.42 20.68
C TYR A 389 2.13 1.79 20.51
N SER A 390 1.15 1.93 19.63
CA SER A 390 0.31 3.12 19.53
C SER A 390 -0.99 2.88 20.28
N VAL A 391 -1.36 3.81 21.14
CA VAL A 391 -2.63 3.82 21.86
C VAL A 391 -3.27 5.19 21.68
N THR A 392 -4.48 5.22 21.13
CA THR A 392 -5.35 6.40 21.13
C THR A 392 -6.70 6.01 21.71
N ASP A 393 -7.34 6.93 22.43
CA ASP A 393 -8.68 6.71 22.95
C ASP A 393 -9.75 7.35 22.04
N ALA A 394 -10.96 7.59 22.56
CA ALA A 394 -12.04 8.18 21.78
C ALA A 394 -12.28 9.65 22.12
N ASN A 395 -11.53 10.21 23.07
CA ASN A 395 -11.74 11.54 23.62
C ASN A 395 -10.69 12.50 23.07
N GLU A 396 -11.11 13.31 22.11
CA GLU A 396 -10.25 14.28 21.41
C GLU A 396 -10.56 15.74 21.83
N GLU A 397 -11.24 15.94 22.96
CA GLU A 397 -11.65 17.29 23.41
C GLU A 397 -10.44 18.21 23.70
N MET A 398 -9.33 17.63 24.18
CA MET A 398 -8.11 18.37 24.55
C MET A 398 -6.99 18.25 23.51
N ASP A 399 -7.21 17.48 22.44
CA ASP A 399 -6.20 17.11 21.46
C ASP A 399 -6.37 17.97 20.20
N ILE A 400 -5.91 19.21 20.32
CA ILE A 400 -6.15 20.26 19.33
C ILE A 400 -5.05 20.26 18.29
N SER A 401 -5.44 20.11 17.02
CA SER A 401 -4.54 20.11 15.86
C SER A 401 -3.39 19.07 15.96
N ASN A 402 -3.62 18.00 16.73
CA ASN A 402 -2.67 16.89 16.82
C ASN A 402 -2.63 16.11 15.50
N ARG A 403 -1.44 15.63 15.12
CA ARG A 403 -1.23 14.94 13.84
C ARG A 403 -0.89 13.46 14.00
N GLY A 404 -0.64 13.03 15.24
CA GLY A 404 -0.11 11.72 15.55
C GLY A 404 1.42 11.73 15.59
N PHE A 405 2.03 10.61 15.19
CA PHE A 405 3.48 10.48 15.17
C PHE A 405 4.02 10.11 13.79
N TYR A 406 5.21 10.61 13.51
CA TYR A 406 6.09 10.24 12.42
C TYR A 406 7.52 10.32 12.93
N LEU A 407 8.12 9.15 13.09
CA LEU A 407 9.37 8.95 13.80
C LEU A 407 10.40 8.31 12.88
N SER A 408 11.65 8.74 13.00
CA SER A 408 12.80 7.98 12.55
C SER A 408 13.18 6.95 13.61
N TYR A 409 13.63 5.78 13.16
CA TYR A 409 14.28 4.81 14.02
C TYR A 409 15.64 4.41 13.45
N SER A 410 16.57 4.08 14.35
CA SER A 410 17.85 3.46 14.01
C SER A 410 18.23 2.47 15.09
N GLN A 411 18.58 1.26 14.69
CA GLN A 411 19.18 0.29 15.58
C GLN A 411 20.62 0.67 15.90
N ASN A 412 21.08 0.33 17.11
CA ASN A 412 22.44 0.55 17.56
C ASN A 412 23.16 -0.79 17.73
N ALA A 413 24.41 -0.84 17.28
CA ALA A 413 25.26 -2.00 17.45
C ALA A 413 25.48 -2.33 18.93
N CYS A 414 25.68 -3.62 19.23
CA CYS A 414 26.10 -4.05 20.55
C CYS A 414 27.44 -3.41 20.93
N PRO A 415 27.64 -3.03 22.21
CA PRO A 415 28.94 -2.60 22.69
C PRO A 415 29.99 -3.68 22.41
N VAL A 416 31.16 -3.28 21.93
CA VAL A 416 32.32 -4.18 21.87
C VAL A 416 32.81 -4.32 23.31
N LEU A 417 32.75 -5.55 23.83
CA LEU A 417 33.24 -5.89 25.16
C LEU A 417 34.75 -6.08 25.17
#